data_AF-A0A970XKD4-F1
#
_entry.id   AF-A0A970XKD4-F1
#
_cell.length_a   1.000
_cell.length_b   1.000
_cell.length_c   1.000
_cell.angle_alpha   90.00
_cell.angle_beta   90.00
_cell.angle_gamma   90.00
#
_symmetry.space_group_name_H-M   'P 1'
#
loop_
_entity.id
_entity.type
_entity.pdbx_description
1 polymer ?
#
loop_
_entity_poly.entity_id
_entity_poly.type
_entity_poly.pdbx_seq_one_letter_code
_entity_poly.pdbx_strand_id
1 'polypeptide(L)'
;MKLSDLSKIIEDFAPISLSEDYDNCGFIYGDKNDEYNASLVTLDLTPSVALEAIEKKCNIIIEHHPSIFNSLKKFDLDDPAILAIKICIENNIAVYSAHTNIDKVKNGLNYTFMKKIGANPCENFFNLAVLPQPSNLKDLAGQIKKVLCDDSVFFVGNAKRNISKIYCVNGAGGNEENLRKSIIDGADVFISSEFKHHVLRFAKDSGYAIISTSHFCSESTFSTLLYDILSAGQIPNVLVSKTCVNPITKE
;
A
#
# COMPACT_ATOMS: atom_id res chain seq x y z
N MET A 1 -4.94 -27.50 0.55
CA MET A 1 -5.77 -26.43 1.16
C MET A 1 -6.50 -25.70 0.05
N LYS A 2 -7.64 -25.08 0.35
CA LYS A 2 -8.40 -24.28 -0.63
C LYS A 2 -7.89 -22.85 -0.68
N LEU A 3 -8.20 -22.12 -1.76
CA LEU A 3 -7.93 -20.67 -1.82
C LEU A 3 -8.63 -19.90 -0.68
N SER A 4 -9.81 -20.35 -0.24
CA SER A 4 -10.51 -19.78 0.93
C SER A 4 -9.74 -19.93 2.25
N ASP A 5 -8.92 -20.97 2.38
CA ASP A 5 -8.11 -21.16 3.60
C ASP A 5 -6.98 -20.12 3.65
N LEU A 6 -6.43 -19.77 2.47
CA LEU A 6 -5.44 -18.70 2.34
C LEU A 6 -6.07 -17.33 2.60
N SER A 7 -7.22 -17.02 2.00
CA SER A 7 -7.86 -15.71 2.19
C SER A 7 -8.24 -15.49 3.65
N LYS A 8 -8.68 -16.54 4.35
CA LYS A 8 -8.98 -16.49 5.77
C LYS A 8 -7.79 -16.03 6.62
N ILE A 9 -6.56 -16.44 6.30
CA ILE A 9 -5.37 -15.97 7.04
C ILE A 9 -5.16 -14.45 6.85
N ILE A 10 -5.41 -13.97 5.63
CA ILE A 10 -5.35 -12.52 5.33
C ILE A 10 -6.47 -11.79 6.08
N GLU A 11 -7.69 -12.33 6.06
CA GLU A 11 -8.87 -11.73 6.68
C GLU A 11 -8.83 -11.78 8.23
N ASP A 12 -8.20 -12.80 8.82
CA ASP A 12 -7.94 -12.89 10.26
C ASP A 12 -6.95 -11.80 10.71
N PHE A 13 -5.99 -11.44 9.84
CA PHE A 13 -5.07 -10.34 10.08
C PHE A 13 -5.69 -8.97 9.77
N ALA A 14 -6.35 -8.82 8.62
CA ALA A 14 -6.96 -7.61 8.10
C ALA A 14 -8.42 -7.87 7.65
N PRO A 15 -9.39 -7.84 8.58
CA PRO A 15 -10.78 -8.12 8.27
C PRO A 15 -11.34 -7.21 7.16
N ILE A 16 -12.13 -7.78 6.25
CA ILE A 16 -12.79 -7.03 5.16
C ILE A 16 -13.69 -5.90 5.72
N SER A 17 -14.23 -6.06 6.92
CA SER A 17 -15.03 -5.02 7.59
C SER A 17 -14.25 -3.74 7.92
N LEU A 18 -12.91 -3.75 7.78
CA LEU A 18 -12.08 -2.56 7.94
C LEU A 18 -11.95 -1.75 6.64
N SER A 19 -12.32 -2.31 5.49
CA SER A 19 -12.26 -1.62 4.20
C SER A 19 -13.12 -0.36 4.21
N GLU A 20 -12.75 0.63 3.40
CA GLU A 20 -13.61 1.78 3.11
C GLU A 20 -14.87 1.35 2.33
N ASP A 21 -15.98 2.08 2.51
CA ASP A 21 -17.27 1.76 1.88
C ASP A 21 -17.22 1.78 0.34
N TYR A 22 -16.28 2.51 -0.24
CA TYR A 22 -16.08 2.60 -1.69
C TYR A 22 -15.17 1.51 -2.25
N ASP A 23 -14.53 0.73 -1.38
CA ASP A 23 -13.44 -0.16 -1.76
C ASP A 23 -13.95 -1.54 -2.22
N ASN A 24 -13.08 -2.30 -2.90
CA ASN A 24 -13.37 -3.63 -3.39
C ASN A 24 -12.33 -4.65 -2.90
N CYS A 25 -12.30 -4.90 -1.59
CA CYS A 25 -11.42 -5.90 -0.98
C CYS A 25 -12.01 -7.32 -1.02
N GLY A 26 -11.14 -8.34 -0.91
CA GLY A 26 -11.52 -9.74 -0.91
C GLY A 26 -11.26 -10.42 -2.26
N PHE A 27 -11.95 -11.52 -2.54
CA PHE A 27 -11.88 -12.15 -3.86
C PHE A 27 -12.51 -11.26 -4.93
N ILE A 28 -11.70 -10.83 -5.90
CA ILE A 28 -12.17 -10.06 -7.06
C ILE A 28 -12.79 -11.02 -8.09
N TYR A 29 -12.11 -12.14 -8.37
CA TYR A 29 -12.62 -13.23 -9.20
C TYR A 29 -11.83 -14.53 -8.96
N GLY A 30 -12.39 -15.65 -9.44
CA GLY A 30 -11.89 -17.02 -9.22
C GLY A 30 -12.80 -17.85 -8.31
N ASP A 31 -12.60 -19.16 -8.26
CA ASP A 31 -13.34 -20.04 -7.33
C ASP A 31 -12.55 -20.23 -6.04
N LYS A 32 -13.07 -19.69 -4.93
CA LYS A 32 -12.48 -19.85 -3.60
C LYS A 32 -12.33 -21.31 -3.14
N ASN A 33 -13.04 -22.24 -3.78
CA ASN A 33 -12.95 -23.67 -3.49
C ASN A 33 -11.81 -24.39 -4.22
N ASP A 34 -11.16 -23.74 -5.19
CA ASP A 34 -10.05 -24.33 -5.92
C ASP A 34 -8.89 -24.70 -4.98
N GLU A 35 -8.16 -25.76 -5.35
CA GLU A 35 -6.98 -26.18 -4.61
C GLU A 35 -5.86 -25.16 -4.79
N TYR A 36 -5.33 -24.66 -3.68
CA TYR A 36 -4.16 -23.78 -3.69
C TYR A 36 -2.90 -24.53 -4.15
N ASN A 37 -2.11 -23.90 -5.04
CA ASN A 37 -0.79 -24.37 -5.46
C ASN A 37 0.33 -23.39 -5.09
N ALA A 38 0.21 -22.15 -5.55
CA ALA A 38 1.19 -21.09 -5.31
C ALA A 38 0.53 -19.71 -5.48
N SER A 39 1.01 -18.72 -4.73
CA SER A 39 0.54 -17.33 -4.78
C SER A 39 1.61 -16.39 -5.31
N LEU A 40 1.19 -15.33 -6.00
CA LEU A 40 2.04 -14.20 -6.36
C LEU A 40 1.50 -12.93 -5.70
N VAL A 41 2.30 -12.30 -4.85
CA VAL A 41 1.97 -11.04 -4.17
C VAL A 41 2.48 -9.85 -4.99
N THR A 42 1.63 -8.85 -5.18
CA THR A 42 1.93 -7.66 -6.00
C THR A 42 1.24 -6.41 -5.45
N LEU A 43 1.72 -5.21 -5.80
CA LEU A 43 0.93 -3.99 -5.57
C LEU A 43 -0.17 -3.90 -6.64
N ASP A 44 0.24 -3.89 -7.90
CA ASP A 44 -0.62 -3.75 -9.07
C ASP A 44 -0.67 -5.05 -9.88
N LEU A 45 -1.86 -5.42 -10.36
CA LEU A 45 -2.01 -6.43 -11.41
C LEU A 45 -1.85 -5.79 -12.79
N THR A 46 -0.74 -6.11 -13.46
CA THR A 46 -0.47 -5.71 -14.84
C THR A 46 -0.35 -6.95 -15.74
N PRO A 47 -0.37 -6.80 -17.09
CA PRO A 47 -0.16 -7.94 -17.98
C PRO A 47 1.15 -8.68 -17.71
N SER A 48 2.23 -7.96 -17.36
CA SER A 48 3.51 -8.57 -17.01
C SER A 48 3.45 -9.39 -15.72
N VAL A 49 2.70 -8.91 -14.72
CA VAL A 49 2.47 -9.64 -13.46
C VAL A 49 1.61 -10.89 -13.70
N ALA A 50 0.58 -10.80 -14.54
CA ALA A 50 -0.23 -11.95 -14.92
C ALA A 50 0.61 -13.02 -15.64
N LEU A 51 1.49 -12.63 -16.57
CA LEU A 51 2.41 -13.53 -17.25
C LEU A 51 3.45 -14.14 -16.29
N GLU A 52 3.96 -13.36 -15.33
CA GLU A 52 4.84 -13.85 -14.27
C GLU A 52 4.15 -14.94 -13.43
N ALA A 53 2.88 -14.75 -13.06
CA ALA A 53 2.12 -15.75 -12.31
C ALA A 53 2.00 -17.07 -13.09
N ILE A 54 1.77 -17.03 -14.39
CA ILE A 54 1.75 -18.21 -15.27
C ILE A 54 3.11 -18.90 -15.27
N GLU A 55 4.20 -18.15 -15.49
CA GLU A 55 5.57 -18.69 -15.51
C GLU A 55 5.91 -19.39 -14.20
N LYS A 56 5.48 -18.82 -13.07
CA LYS A 56 5.71 -19.36 -11.72
C LYS A 56 4.68 -20.39 -11.29
N LYS A 57 3.70 -20.71 -12.13
CA LYS A 57 2.61 -21.67 -11.84
C LYS A 57 1.77 -21.26 -10.62
N CYS A 58 1.64 -19.96 -10.37
CA CYS A 58 0.73 -19.44 -9.37
C CYS A 58 -0.71 -19.57 -9.87
N ASN A 59 -1.61 -19.97 -8.97
CA ASN A 59 -3.04 -20.05 -9.26
C ASN A 59 -3.86 -19.01 -8.46
N ILE A 60 -3.18 -18.13 -7.73
CA ILE A 60 -3.77 -16.94 -7.14
C ILE A 60 -2.77 -15.77 -7.17
N ILE A 61 -3.26 -14.58 -7.47
CA ILE A 61 -2.55 -13.32 -7.28
C ILE A 61 -3.18 -12.57 -6.11
N ILE A 62 -2.35 -12.00 -5.24
CA ILE A 62 -2.76 -11.19 -4.09
C ILE A 62 -2.26 -9.78 -4.36
N GLU A 63 -3.18 -8.89 -4.71
CA GLU A 63 -2.89 -7.49 -5.08
C GLU A 63 -3.22 -6.52 -3.94
N HIS A 64 -2.51 -5.39 -3.90
CA HIS A 64 -2.89 -4.28 -3.03
C HIS A 64 -4.00 -3.46 -3.67
N HIS A 65 -3.83 -3.09 -4.94
CA HIS A 65 -4.78 -2.27 -5.68
C HIS A 65 -5.81 -3.16 -6.41
N PRO A 66 -7.12 -3.03 -6.13
CA PRO A 66 -8.13 -3.81 -6.81
C PRO A 66 -8.12 -3.58 -8.33
N SER A 67 -7.79 -4.63 -9.09
CA SER A 67 -7.81 -4.67 -10.56
C SER A 67 -9.20 -4.38 -11.13
N ILE A 68 -10.26 -4.69 -10.37
CA ILE A 68 -11.62 -4.21 -10.61
C ILE A 68 -11.99 -3.27 -9.45
N PHE A 69 -11.62 -2.00 -9.54
CA PHE A 69 -11.99 -1.00 -8.51
C PHE A 69 -13.41 -0.46 -8.70
N ASN A 70 -13.81 -0.20 -9.93
CA ASN A 70 -15.16 0.27 -10.29
C ASN A 70 -15.90 -0.78 -11.12
N SER A 71 -17.24 -0.70 -11.16
CA SER A 71 -18.05 -1.56 -12.03
C SER A 71 -17.64 -1.42 -13.50
N LEU A 72 -17.31 -2.55 -14.13
CA LEU A 72 -16.94 -2.61 -15.54
C LEU A 72 -18.17 -2.42 -16.43
N LYS A 73 -18.14 -1.39 -17.28
CA LYS A 73 -19.20 -1.17 -18.30
C LYS A 73 -18.94 -1.95 -19.59
N LYS A 74 -17.68 -2.22 -19.89
CA LYS A 74 -17.19 -2.95 -21.06
C LYS A 74 -15.95 -3.75 -20.66
N PHE A 75 -15.69 -4.83 -21.39
CA PHE A 75 -14.48 -5.63 -21.26
C PHE A 75 -13.60 -5.38 -22.49
N ASP A 76 -12.99 -4.19 -22.52
CA ASP A 76 -12.19 -3.69 -23.65
C ASP A 76 -10.73 -4.11 -23.50
N LEU A 77 -10.21 -4.89 -24.45
CA LEU A 77 -8.87 -5.46 -24.36
C LEU A 77 -7.75 -4.48 -24.70
N ASP A 78 -8.09 -3.28 -25.17
CA ASP A 78 -7.14 -2.17 -25.32
C ASP A 78 -6.77 -1.56 -23.95
N ASP A 79 -7.56 -1.82 -22.90
CA ASP A 79 -7.23 -1.46 -21.53
C ASP A 79 -6.27 -2.50 -20.91
N PRO A 80 -5.05 -2.11 -20.48
CA PRO A 80 -4.07 -3.02 -19.90
C PRO A 80 -4.56 -3.76 -18.64
N ALA A 81 -5.40 -3.14 -17.82
CA ALA A 81 -5.95 -3.79 -16.63
C ALA A 81 -6.91 -4.92 -17.02
N ILE A 82 -7.77 -4.67 -18.01
CA ILE A 82 -8.68 -5.69 -18.55
C ILE A 82 -7.91 -6.80 -19.25
N LEU A 83 -6.84 -6.48 -19.98
CA LEU A 83 -5.96 -7.48 -20.58
C LEU A 83 -5.32 -8.38 -19.52
N ALA A 84 -4.86 -7.82 -18.40
CA ALA A 84 -4.32 -8.60 -17.29
C ALA A 84 -5.38 -9.54 -16.68
N ILE A 85 -6.59 -9.03 -16.46
CA ILE A 85 -7.73 -9.83 -15.96
C ILE A 85 -8.04 -10.99 -16.91
N LYS A 86 -8.09 -10.74 -18.23
CA LYS A 86 -8.28 -11.78 -19.25
C LYS A 86 -7.23 -12.88 -19.14
N ILE A 87 -5.95 -12.50 -19.03
CA ILE A 87 -4.84 -13.46 -18.91
C ILE A 87 -5.03 -14.33 -17.67
N CYS A 88 -5.38 -13.75 -16.53
CA CYS A 88 -5.64 -14.51 -15.30
C CYS A 88 -6.81 -15.50 -15.46
N ILE A 89 -7.95 -15.04 -16.00
CA ILE A 89 -9.15 -15.87 -16.17
C ILE A 89 -8.88 -17.07 -17.10
N GLU A 90 -8.24 -16.84 -18.25
CA GLU A 90 -7.94 -17.90 -19.22
C GLU A 90 -6.94 -18.94 -18.71
N ASN A 91 -6.19 -18.61 -17.65
CA ASN A 91 -5.18 -19.48 -17.05
C ASN A 91 -5.59 -19.99 -15.65
N ASN A 92 -6.87 -19.83 -15.27
CA ASN A 92 -7.40 -20.26 -13.96
C ASN A 92 -6.60 -19.69 -12.78
N ILE A 93 -6.25 -18.41 -12.85
CA ILE A 93 -5.57 -17.68 -11.78
C ILE A 93 -6.61 -16.79 -11.09
N ALA A 94 -6.90 -17.09 -9.82
CA ALA A 94 -7.78 -16.25 -9.00
C ALA A 94 -7.09 -14.93 -8.61
N VAL A 95 -7.87 -13.92 -8.26
CA VAL A 95 -7.35 -12.65 -7.74
C VAL A 95 -8.05 -12.27 -6.45
N TYR A 96 -7.24 -11.93 -5.45
CA TYR A 96 -7.67 -11.43 -4.15
C TYR A 96 -7.03 -10.07 -3.90
N SER A 97 -7.80 -9.09 -3.45
CA SER A 97 -7.30 -7.77 -3.08
C SER A 97 -7.29 -7.54 -1.57
N ALA A 98 -6.15 -7.08 -1.07
CA ALA A 98 -5.97 -6.56 0.29
C ALA A 98 -5.58 -5.07 0.18
N HIS A 99 -6.58 -4.19 0.18
CA HIS A 99 -6.41 -2.76 -0.05
C HIS A 99 -6.61 -1.97 1.26
N THR A 100 -7.68 -1.19 1.39
CA THR A 100 -7.83 -0.29 2.55
C THR A 100 -7.96 -1.02 3.89
N ASN A 101 -8.39 -2.29 3.90
CA ASN A 101 -8.39 -3.11 5.12
C ASN A 101 -6.98 -3.33 5.68
N ILE A 102 -5.97 -3.54 4.83
CA ILE A 102 -4.60 -3.72 5.31
C ILE A 102 -3.94 -2.40 5.72
N ASP A 103 -4.39 -1.28 5.18
CA ASP A 103 -3.94 0.05 5.59
C ASP A 103 -4.42 0.43 7.00
N LYS A 104 -5.64 0.01 7.33
CA LYS A 104 -6.35 0.39 8.56
C LYS A 104 -6.17 -0.59 9.72
N VAL A 105 -5.54 -1.74 9.49
CA VAL A 105 -5.38 -2.73 10.55
C VAL A 105 -4.15 -2.47 11.43
N LYS A 106 -4.23 -2.91 12.69
CA LYS A 106 -3.08 -2.89 13.60
C LYS A 106 -1.95 -3.72 13.00
N ASN A 107 -0.74 -3.18 13.04
CA ASN A 107 0.46 -3.78 12.42
C ASN A 107 0.40 -3.90 10.89
N GLY A 108 -0.57 -3.23 10.24
CA GLY A 108 -0.75 -3.23 8.78
C GLY A 108 0.27 -2.37 8.02
N LEU A 109 -0.15 -1.84 6.87
CA LEU A 109 0.77 -1.18 5.95
C LEU A 109 1.38 0.10 6.54
N ASN A 110 0.56 0.99 7.09
CA ASN A 110 1.01 2.23 7.76
C ASN A 110 2.01 1.95 8.88
N TYR A 111 1.75 0.93 9.70
CA TYR A 111 2.65 0.52 10.76
C TYR A 111 4.01 0.05 10.22
N THR A 112 3.98 -0.79 9.19
CA THR A 112 5.19 -1.38 8.59
C THR A 112 6.03 -0.32 7.90
N PHE A 113 5.39 0.61 7.19
CA PHE A 113 6.05 1.78 6.61
C PHE A 113 6.72 2.66 7.68
N MET A 114 6.00 3.00 8.76
CA MET A 114 6.54 3.82 9.84
C MET A 114 7.75 3.17 10.53
N LYS A 115 7.72 1.85 10.72
CA LYS A 115 8.92 1.10 11.17
C LYS A 115 10.07 1.17 10.18
N LYS A 116 9.80 0.99 8.88
CA LYS A 116 10.82 1.04 7.82
C LYS A 116 11.56 2.38 7.81
N ILE A 117 10.87 3.50 8.04
CA ILE A 117 11.49 4.82 8.13
C ILE A 117 12.13 5.13 9.50
N GLY A 118 12.16 4.17 10.42
CA GLY A 118 12.81 4.29 11.73
C GLY A 118 11.97 4.97 12.81
N ALA A 119 10.66 5.09 12.62
CA ALA A 119 9.72 5.59 13.63
C ALA A 119 9.10 4.42 14.43
N ASN A 120 8.62 4.71 15.64
CA ASN A 120 7.90 3.77 16.50
C ASN A 120 6.39 4.02 16.39
N PRO A 121 5.62 3.14 15.71
CA PRO A 121 4.17 3.30 15.61
C PRO A 121 3.48 3.26 16.98
N CYS A 122 2.45 4.08 17.15
CA CYS A 122 1.63 4.11 18.36
C CYS A 122 0.65 2.92 18.35
N GLU A 123 0.62 2.13 19.43
CA GLU A 123 -0.13 0.86 19.47
C GLU A 123 -1.65 0.98 19.23
N ASN A 124 -2.24 2.13 19.57
CA ASN A 124 -3.69 2.39 19.47
C ASN A 124 -4.06 3.36 18.33
N PHE A 125 -3.08 3.83 17.55
CA PHE A 125 -3.29 4.82 16.52
C PHE A 125 -2.50 4.43 15.27
N PHE A 126 -3.16 3.78 14.32
CA PHE A 126 -2.54 3.14 13.15
C PHE A 126 -1.81 4.14 12.21
N ASN A 127 -2.20 5.41 12.22
CA ASN A 127 -1.56 6.47 11.43
C ASN A 127 -0.48 7.26 12.20
N LEU A 128 -0.26 6.99 13.50
CA LEU A 128 0.66 7.78 14.30
C LEU A 128 1.93 7.01 14.65
N ALA A 129 3.06 7.71 14.63
CA ALA A 129 4.33 7.22 15.16
C ALA A 129 5.11 8.32 15.85
N VAL A 130 6.06 7.90 16.69
CA VAL A 130 7.03 8.78 17.36
C VAL A 130 8.43 8.40 16.91
N LEU A 131 9.25 9.41 16.58
CA LEU A 131 10.66 9.20 16.31
C LEU A 131 11.41 8.89 17.61
N PRO A 132 12.27 7.85 17.65
CA PRO A 132 13.09 7.55 18.82
C PRO A 132 14.00 8.72 19.24
N GLN A 133 14.49 9.47 18.26
CA GLN A 133 15.18 10.74 18.45
C GLN A 133 14.58 11.79 17.52
N PRO A 134 14.26 13.00 18.03
CA PRO A 134 13.77 14.08 17.19
C PRO A 134 14.72 14.40 16.04
N SER A 135 14.18 14.71 14.88
CA SER A 135 14.93 15.11 13.69
C SER A 135 14.34 16.39 13.11
N ASN A 136 15.12 17.13 12.31
CA ASN A 136 14.53 18.24 11.56
C ASN A 136 13.85 17.76 10.28
N LEU A 137 12.88 18.53 9.78
CA LEU A 137 12.08 18.18 8.61
C LEU A 137 12.91 17.80 7.38
N LYS A 138 13.98 18.55 7.10
CA LYS A 138 14.84 18.29 5.93
C LYS A 138 15.58 16.96 6.06
N ASP A 139 16.15 16.68 7.23
CA ASP A 139 16.91 15.46 7.47
C ASP A 139 16.00 14.24 7.48
N LEU A 140 14.80 14.34 8.06
CA LEU A 140 13.78 13.29 7.99
C LEU A 140 13.37 13.00 6.54
N ALA A 141 13.08 14.03 5.73
CA ALA A 141 12.76 13.84 4.32
C ALA A 141 13.92 13.19 3.55
N GLY A 142 15.16 13.60 3.82
CA GLY A 142 16.36 13.01 3.24
C GLY A 142 16.59 11.55 3.65
N GLN A 143 16.25 11.17 4.88
CA GLN A 143 16.27 9.79 5.35
C GLN A 143 15.20 8.95 4.64
N ILE A 144 13.96 9.44 4.55
CA ILE A 144 12.86 8.74 3.86
C ILE A 144 13.22 8.50 2.39
N LYS A 145 13.74 9.52 1.70
CA LYS A 145 14.28 9.40 0.33
C LYS A 145 15.26 8.24 0.18
N LYS A 146 16.23 8.12 1.10
CA LYS A 146 17.23 7.02 1.08
C LYS A 146 16.60 5.66 1.38
N VAL A 147 15.78 5.57 2.42
CA VAL A 147 15.15 4.32 2.87
C VAL A 147 14.21 3.73 1.82
N LEU A 148 13.50 4.59 1.10
CA LEU A 148 12.55 4.18 0.07
C LEU A 148 13.17 4.09 -1.33
N CYS A 149 14.43 4.49 -1.49
CA CYS A 149 15.05 4.70 -2.81
C CYS A 149 14.21 5.60 -3.73
N ASP A 150 13.56 6.62 -3.14
CA ASP A 150 12.58 7.47 -3.81
C ASP A 150 13.12 8.89 -4.00
N ASP A 151 13.51 9.20 -5.23
CA ASP A 151 14.06 10.52 -5.55
C ASP A 151 13.02 11.62 -5.64
N SER A 152 11.73 11.27 -5.75
CA SER A 152 10.61 12.20 -5.86
C SER A 152 10.20 12.83 -4.54
N VAL A 153 10.77 12.35 -3.42
CA VAL A 153 10.43 12.86 -2.09
C VAL A 153 10.71 14.35 -1.98
N PHE A 154 9.70 15.11 -1.55
CA PHE A 154 9.81 16.54 -1.24
C PHE A 154 9.12 16.87 0.08
N PHE A 155 9.36 18.07 0.61
CA PHE A 155 8.68 18.54 1.82
C PHE A 155 8.16 19.97 1.67
N VAL A 156 7.14 20.30 2.45
CA VAL A 156 6.61 21.65 2.65
C VAL A 156 6.73 22.01 4.12
N GLY A 157 7.22 23.21 4.42
CA GLY A 157 7.36 23.72 5.78
C GLY A 157 8.77 24.26 6.05
N ASN A 158 9.05 24.60 7.32
CA ASN A 158 10.36 25.05 7.74
C ASN A 158 11.32 23.85 7.82
N ALA A 159 12.39 23.87 7.02
CA ALA A 159 13.41 22.82 6.98
C ALA A 159 14.02 22.48 8.36
N LYS A 160 14.09 23.46 9.27
CA LYS A 160 14.63 23.31 10.63
C LYS A 160 13.57 22.95 11.68
N ARG A 161 12.30 22.76 11.29
CA ARG A 161 11.23 22.37 12.22
C ARG A 161 11.61 21.06 12.90
N ASN A 162 11.57 21.04 14.22
CA ASN A 162 11.79 19.83 15.00
C ASN A 162 10.58 18.89 14.85
N ILE A 163 10.82 17.65 14.46
CA ILE A 163 9.82 16.61 14.25
C ILE A 163 10.04 15.52 15.29
N SER A 164 9.00 15.18 16.03
CA SER A 164 8.99 14.04 16.96
C SER A 164 7.80 13.14 16.73
N LYS A 165 6.64 13.69 16.36
CA LYS A 165 5.40 12.95 16.09
C LYS A 165 5.05 13.01 14.60
N ILE A 166 4.79 11.86 14.01
CA ILE A 166 4.43 11.67 12.60
C ILE A 166 2.98 11.24 12.51
N TYR A 167 2.23 11.84 11.60
CA TYR A 167 1.00 11.25 11.06
C TYR A 167 1.29 10.75 9.65
N CYS A 168 0.93 9.51 9.35
CA CYS A 168 1.21 8.87 8.07
C CYS A 168 -0.04 8.21 7.51
N VAL A 169 -0.25 8.39 6.21
CA VAL A 169 -1.21 7.62 5.41
C VAL A 169 -0.49 7.26 4.12
N ASN A 170 -0.20 5.98 3.92
CA ASN A 170 0.37 5.45 2.68
C ASN A 170 -0.59 5.66 1.49
N GLY A 171 -0.04 5.63 0.28
CA GLY A 171 -0.82 5.84 -0.94
C GLY A 171 -1.39 7.25 -1.09
N ALA A 172 -2.58 7.34 -1.68
CA ALA A 172 -3.27 8.58 -2.04
C ALA A 172 -3.90 9.35 -0.86
N GLY A 173 -3.21 9.44 0.27
CA GLY A 173 -3.71 10.06 1.50
C GLY A 173 -3.64 11.59 1.55
N GLY A 174 -3.01 12.26 0.57
CA GLY A 174 -2.72 13.71 0.53
C GLY A 174 -3.91 14.67 0.37
N ASN A 175 -4.98 14.44 1.13
CA ASN A 175 -6.22 15.22 1.12
C ASN A 175 -6.41 16.07 2.40
N GLU A 176 -7.40 16.94 2.38
CA GLU A 176 -7.72 17.91 3.44
C GLU A 176 -8.21 17.24 4.73
N GLU A 177 -8.92 16.12 4.61
CA GLU A 177 -9.43 15.38 5.75
C GLU A 177 -8.28 14.81 6.57
N ASN A 178 -7.34 14.14 5.91
CA ASN A 178 -6.15 13.59 6.58
C ASN A 178 -5.22 14.67 7.11
N LEU A 179 -5.07 15.79 6.40
CA LEU A 179 -4.35 16.96 6.93
C LEU A 179 -5.01 17.50 8.21
N ARG A 180 -6.34 17.57 8.28
CA ARG A 180 -7.04 18.00 9.50
C ARG A 180 -6.83 17.01 10.63
N LYS A 181 -6.95 15.71 10.36
CA LYS A 181 -6.70 14.64 11.34
C LYS A 181 -5.27 14.72 11.88
N SER A 182 -4.27 14.91 11.03
CA SER A 182 -2.87 15.02 11.45
C SER A 182 -2.63 16.18 12.43
N ILE A 183 -3.31 17.32 12.21
CA ILE A 183 -3.24 18.48 13.09
C ILE A 183 -3.97 18.21 14.42
N ILE A 184 -5.19 17.65 14.36
CA ILE A 184 -6.00 17.33 15.54
C ILE A 184 -5.26 16.32 16.45
N ASP A 185 -4.63 15.32 15.83
CA ASP A 185 -3.84 14.31 16.52
C ASP A 185 -2.49 14.84 17.00
N GLY A 186 -2.17 16.11 16.74
CA GLY A 186 -0.98 16.80 17.24
C GLY A 186 0.32 16.32 16.61
N ALA A 187 0.29 15.80 15.38
CA ALA A 187 1.51 15.42 14.68
C ALA A 187 2.30 16.65 14.21
N ASP A 188 3.63 16.54 14.24
CA ASP A 188 4.54 17.60 13.81
C ASP A 188 4.67 17.68 12.29
N VAL A 189 4.41 16.56 11.60
CA VAL A 189 4.47 16.40 10.16
C VAL A 189 3.42 15.39 9.68
N PHE A 190 2.83 15.67 8.51
CA PHE A 190 2.00 14.72 7.78
C PHE A 190 2.79 14.11 6.60
N ILE A 191 2.88 12.79 6.54
CA ILE A 191 3.56 12.03 5.50
C ILE A 191 2.54 11.26 4.67
N SER A 192 2.54 11.47 3.36
CA SER A 192 1.66 10.75 2.41
C SER A 192 2.15 10.89 0.97
N SER A 193 1.33 10.52 0.00
CA SER A 193 1.51 10.79 -1.43
C SER A 193 0.32 11.56 -2.00
N GLU A 194 0.45 12.04 -3.24
CA GLU A 194 -0.63 12.65 -4.03
C GLU A 194 -1.31 13.85 -3.36
N PHE A 195 -0.50 14.72 -2.74
CA PHE A 195 -1.02 15.93 -2.13
C PHE A 195 -1.69 16.87 -3.14
N LYS A 196 -2.97 17.19 -2.91
CA LYS A 196 -3.68 18.20 -3.69
C LYS A 196 -3.02 19.57 -3.51
N HIS A 197 -3.03 20.39 -4.56
CA HIS A 197 -2.34 21.68 -4.57
C HIS A 197 -2.70 22.58 -3.37
N HIS A 198 -3.99 22.71 -3.05
CA HIS A 198 -4.44 23.55 -1.94
C HIS A 198 -4.08 22.99 -0.55
N VAL A 199 -3.88 21.68 -0.41
CA VAL A 199 -3.34 21.07 0.83
C VAL A 199 -1.90 21.53 1.04
N LEU A 200 -1.08 21.48 -0.01
CA LEU A 200 0.29 22.00 0.03
C LEU A 200 0.31 23.51 0.28
N ARG A 201 -0.63 24.26 -0.32
CA ARG A 201 -0.75 25.70 -0.11
C ARG A 201 -1.03 26.04 1.35
N PHE A 202 -2.02 25.37 1.93
CA PHE A 202 -2.37 25.49 3.35
C PHE A 202 -1.18 25.18 4.25
N ALA A 203 -0.48 24.07 4.03
CA ALA A 203 0.68 23.69 4.84
C ALA A 203 1.77 24.77 4.81
N LYS A 204 2.04 25.30 3.62
CA LYS A 204 3.03 26.37 3.44
C LYS A 204 2.62 27.69 4.11
N ASP A 205 1.34 28.07 4.10
CA ASP A 205 0.85 29.31 4.72
C ASP A 205 0.66 29.20 6.24
N SER A 206 0.23 28.05 6.74
CA SER A 206 0.08 27.77 8.18
C SER A 206 1.40 27.44 8.87
N GLY A 207 2.45 27.11 8.11
CA GLY A 207 3.71 26.61 8.65
C GLY A 207 3.65 25.15 9.12
N TYR A 208 2.57 24.42 8.82
CA TYR A 208 2.46 22.99 9.06
C TYR A 208 3.39 22.20 8.12
N ALA A 209 3.96 21.11 8.60
CA ALA A 209 4.92 20.33 7.81
C ALA A 209 4.27 19.17 7.08
N ILE A 210 4.67 19.00 5.83
CA ILE A 210 4.32 17.85 4.98
C ILE A 210 5.60 17.25 4.42
N ILE A 211 5.64 15.91 4.33
CA ILE A 211 6.58 15.18 3.47
C ILE A 211 5.73 14.39 2.47
N SER A 212 6.02 14.58 1.19
CA SER A 212 5.43 13.77 0.12
C SER A 212 6.41 12.71 -0.33
N THR A 213 5.94 11.47 -0.45
CA THR A 213 6.62 10.36 -1.16
C THR A 213 5.90 10.10 -2.48
N SER A 214 6.45 9.26 -3.35
CA SER A 214 5.67 8.61 -4.42
C SER A 214 4.77 7.52 -3.84
N HIS A 215 3.63 7.31 -4.52
CA HIS A 215 2.60 6.33 -4.13
C HIS A 215 3.22 4.93 -3.98
N PHE A 216 3.81 4.43 -5.07
CA PHE A 216 4.44 3.11 -5.14
C PHE A 216 5.50 2.88 -4.05
N CYS A 217 6.39 3.85 -3.81
CA CYS A 217 7.44 3.69 -2.81
C CYS A 217 6.88 3.69 -1.38
N SER A 218 5.81 4.46 -1.13
CA SER A 218 5.14 4.48 0.17
C SER A 218 4.58 3.10 0.52
N GLU A 219 4.04 2.36 -0.45
CA GLU A 219 3.41 1.06 -0.24
C GLU A 219 4.36 -0.13 -0.45
N SER A 220 5.64 0.13 -0.75
CA SER A 220 6.65 -0.88 -1.04
C SER A 220 6.82 -1.97 0.03
N THR A 221 6.29 -1.78 1.23
CA THR A 221 6.28 -2.78 2.30
C THR A 221 5.13 -3.78 2.22
N PHE A 222 4.12 -3.53 1.39
CA PHE A 222 2.95 -4.41 1.23
C PHE A 222 3.38 -5.84 0.92
N SER A 223 4.22 -6.03 -0.09
CA SER A 223 4.58 -7.39 -0.52
C SER A 223 5.34 -8.17 0.55
N THR A 224 6.20 -7.51 1.32
CA THR A 224 6.90 -8.13 2.45
C THR A 224 5.93 -8.41 3.60
N LEU A 225 5.02 -7.48 3.92
CA LEU A 225 4.00 -7.67 4.95
C LEU A 225 3.11 -8.89 4.64
N LEU A 226 2.59 -8.99 3.41
CA LEU A 226 1.78 -10.13 2.99
C LEU A 226 2.58 -11.44 3.01
N TYR A 227 3.83 -11.41 2.54
CA TYR A 227 4.71 -12.57 2.61
C TYR A 227 4.86 -13.06 4.05
N ASP A 228 5.09 -12.16 5.00
CA ASP A 228 5.25 -12.50 6.41
C ASP A 228 3.95 -13.05 7.03
N ILE A 229 2.80 -12.45 6.73
CA ILE A 229 1.48 -12.92 7.19
C ILE A 229 1.21 -14.35 6.70
N LEU A 230 1.39 -14.59 5.41
CA LEU A 230 1.14 -15.89 4.79
C LEU A 230 2.16 -16.95 5.24
N SER A 231 3.42 -16.56 5.41
CA SER A 231 4.47 -17.45 5.94
C SER A 231 4.19 -17.84 7.40
N ALA A 232 3.72 -16.90 8.22
CA ALA A 232 3.29 -17.19 9.60
C ALA A 232 2.09 -18.15 9.63
N GLY A 233 1.19 -18.03 8.65
CA GLY A 233 0.10 -18.99 8.39
C GLY A 233 0.55 -20.31 7.75
N GLN A 234 1.85 -20.54 7.59
CA GLN A 234 2.45 -21.74 6.99
C GLN A 234 2.00 -22.01 5.54
N ILE A 235 1.66 -20.94 4.79
CA ILE A 235 1.31 -21.06 3.38
C ILE A 235 2.57 -21.36 2.56
N PRO A 236 2.62 -22.47 1.81
CA PRO A 236 3.76 -22.78 0.97
C PRO A 236 3.75 -21.93 -0.31
N ASN A 237 4.90 -21.84 -0.99
CA ASN A 237 5.01 -21.27 -2.34
C ASN A 237 4.42 -19.85 -2.50
N VAL A 238 4.62 -18.99 -1.50
CA VAL A 238 4.31 -17.56 -1.59
C VAL A 238 5.45 -16.86 -2.32
N LEU A 239 5.16 -16.24 -3.46
CA LEU A 239 6.11 -15.49 -4.26
C LEU A 239 5.77 -14.00 -4.24
N VAL A 240 6.77 -13.16 -4.45
CA VAL A 240 6.59 -11.71 -4.63
C VAL A 240 6.94 -11.37 -6.07
N SER A 241 6.07 -10.62 -6.74
CA SER A 241 6.26 -10.19 -8.12
C SER A 241 7.54 -9.37 -8.28
N LYS A 242 8.30 -9.68 -9.32
CA LYS A 242 9.47 -8.90 -9.76
C LYS A 242 9.18 -8.00 -10.95
N THR A 243 8.00 -8.17 -11.57
CA THR A 243 7.57 -7.40 -12.75
C THR A 243 6.64 -6.24 -12.39
N CYS A 244 6.11 -6.21 -11.16
CA CYS A 244 5.48 -5.01 -10.60
C CYS A 244 6.56 -3.97 -10.27
N VAL A 245 6.64 -2.92 -11.10
CA VAL A 245 7.66 -1.87 -11.01
C VAL A 245 7.01 -0.50 -10.90
N ASN A 246 7.73 0.45 -10.30
CA ASN A 246 7.26 1.82 -10.18
C ASN A 246 6.98 2.41 -11.59
N PRO A 247 5.77 2.91 -11.87
CA PRO A 247 5.43 3.50 -13.16
C PRO A 247 6.12 4.86 -13.41
N ILE A 248 6.67 5.49 -12.37
CA ILE A 248 7.39 6.76 -12.48
C ILE A 248 8.81 6.51 -12.99
N THR A 249 9.06 6.90 -14.25
CA THR A 249 10.41 6.94 -14.82
C THR A 249 11.20 8.10 -14.22
N LYS A 250 12.41 7.83 -13.74
CA LYS A 250 13.38 8.85 -13.32
C LYS A 250 14.25 9.22 -14.52
N GLU A 251 14.35 10.51 -14.83
CA GLU A 251 15.34 11.08 -15.76
C GLU A 251 16.63 11.45 -15.05
#